data_AF-A0A813WGW9-F1
#
_entry.id   AF-A0A813WGW9-F1
#
_cell.length_a   1.000
_cell.length_b   1.000
_cell.length_c   1.000
_cell.angle_alpha   90.00
_cell.angle_beta   90.00
_cell.angle_gamma   90.00
#
_symmetry.space_group_name_H-M   'P 1'
#
loop_
_entity.id
_entity.type
_entity.pdbx_description
1 polymer ?
#
loop_
_entity_poly.entity_id
_entity_poly.type
_entity_poly.pdbx_seq_one_letter_code
_entity_poly.pdbx_strand_id
1 'polypeptide(L)' 'MRKLISIVMPSHPLEKYKKLLTKKPQVNDKYVIIDVKWLEHWKRYVGIEKSDEEKVTEPGPIEFSKLVDPAT' A
#
# COMPACT_ATOMS: atom_id res chain seq x y z
N MET A 1 -23.91 -4.33 21.57
CA MET A 1 -23.74 -3.52 20.34
C MET A 1 -22.38 -3.86 19.74
N ARG A 2 -22.32 -4.58 18.61
CA ARG A 2 -21.06 -4.87 17.91
C ARG A 2 -20.84 -3.78 16.87
N LYS A 3 -19.81 -2.95 17.07
CA LYS A 3 -19.39 -1.91 16.12
C LYS A 3 -18.85 -2.65 14.89
N LEU A 4 -19.61 -2.66 13.79
CA LEU A 4 -19.13 -3.13 12.50
C LEU A 4 -18.00 -2.17 12.11
N ILE A 5 -16.75 -2.61 12.24
CA ILE A 5 -15.64 -1.95 11.57
C ILE A 5 -15.90 -2.24 10.10
N SER A 6 -16.55 -1.31 9.41
CA SER A 6 -16.59 -1.31 7.96
C SER A 6 -15.14 -1.13 7.53
N ILE A 7 -14.46 -2.26 7.29
CA ILE A 7 -13.23 -2.27 6.51
C ILE A 7 -13.72 -1.84 5.14
N VAL A 8 -13.63 -0.53 4.87
CA VAL A 8 -13.86 0.02 3.55
C VAL A 8 -12.73 -0.53 2.69
N MET A 9 -12.88 -1.76 2.20
CA MET A 9 -12.04 -2.25 1.14
C MET A 9 -12.20 -1.26 0.00
N PRO A 10 -11.11 -0.65 -0.50
CA PRO A 10 -11.22 0.16 -1.69
C PRO A 10 -11.86 -0.72 -2.77
N SER A 11 -12.88 -0.20 -3.44
CA SER A 11 -13.67 -0.83 -4.52
C SER A 11 -12.85 -1.24 -5.75
N HIS A 12 -11.52 -1.22 -5.62
CA HIS A 12 -10.56 -1.65 -6.59
C HIS A 12 -10.22 -3.12 -6.33
N PRO A 13 -10.42 -4.01 -7.30
CA PRO A 13 -10.09 -5.41 -7.11
C PRO A 13 -8.60 -5.54 -6.79
N LEU A 14 -8.26 -6.31 -5.75
CA LEU A 14 -6.88 -6.66 -5.33
C LEU A 14 -5.98 -6.99 -6.53
N GLU A 15 -6.56 -7.67 -7.52
CA GLU A 15 -5.94 -8.04 -8.79
C GLU A 15 -5.40 -6.85 -9.59
N LYS A 16 -6.05 -5.67 -9.54
CA LYS A 16 -5.54 -4.44 -10.17
C LYS A 16 -4.17 -4.08 -9.59
N TYR A 17 -4.05 -4.10 -8.27
CA TYR A 17 -2.80 -3.73 -7.60
C TYR A 17 -1.71 -4.76 -7.82
N LYS A 18 -2.02 -6.07 -7.75
CA LYS A 18 -1.07 -7.13 -8.09
C LYS A 18 -0.51 -6.96 -9.51
N LYS A 19 -1.37 -6.62 -10.48
CA LYS A 19 -0.95 -6.33 -11.87
C LYS A 19 -0.05 -5.11 -11.96
N LEU A 20 -0.35 -4.02 -11.23
CA LEU A 20 0.47 -2.82 -11.23
C LEU A 20 1.86 -3.07 -10.63
N LEU A 21 1.94 -3.81 -9.52
CA LEU A 21 3.18 -4.13 -8.83
C LEU A 21 4.10 -5.08 -9.62
N THR A 22 3.54 -5.86 -10.55
CA THR A 22 4.28 -6.82 -11.39
C THR A 22 4.41 -6.37 -12.85
N LYS A 23 3.91 -5.18 -13.18
CA LYS A 23 3.96 -4.63 -14.54
C LYS A 23 5.43 -4.48 -14.96
N LYS A 24 5.79 -5.04 -16.11
CA LYS A 24 7.11 -4.82 -16.70
C LYS A 24 7.27 -3.34 -17.05
N PRO A 25 8.41 -2.71 -16.72
CA PRO A 25 8.63 -1.32 -17.08
C PRO A 25 8.60 -1.07 -18.59
N GLN A 26 8.06 0.07 -19.01
CA GLN A 26 8.00 0.48 -20.41
C GLN A 26 8.55 1.90 -20.58
N VAL A 27 9.09 2.18 -21.77
CA VAL A 27 9.58 3.53 -22.11
C VAL A 27 8.40 4.51 -22.03
N ASN A 28 8.64 5.66 -21.39
CA ASN A 28 7.64 6.72 -21.10
C ASN A 28 6.58 6.40 -20.04
N ASP A 29 6.67 5.26 -19.34
CA ASP A 29 5.86 5.07 -18.14
C ASP A 29 6.24 6.09 -17.06
N LYS A 30 5.23 6.56 -16.32
CA LYS A 30 5.42 7.39 -15.12
C LYS A 30 5.30 6.52 -13.88
N TYR A 31 6.26 6.67 -12.97
CA TYR A 31 6.30 5.97 -11.69
C TYR A 31 6.24 6.96 -10.53
N VAL A 32 5.83 6.46 -9.37
CA VAL A 32 5.84 7.20 -8.11
C VAL A 32 6.75 6.44 -7.15
N ILE A 33 7.60 7.16 -6.42
CA ILE A 33 8.44 6.59 -5.36
C ILE A 33 7.64 6.63 -4.06
N ILE A 34 7.59 5.51 -3.36
CA ILE A 34 6.84 5.35 -2.10
C ILE A 34 7.79 4.77 -1.06
N ASP A 35 7.64 5.21 0.20
CA ASP A 35 8.36 4.64 1.33
C ASP A 35 8.07 3.13 1.46
N VAL A 36 9.16 2.36 1.62
CA VAL A 36 9.08 0.90 1.63
C VAL A 36 8.26 0.38 2.81
N LYS A 37 8.38 1.00 4.00
CA LYS A 37 7.66 0.56 5.20
C LYS A 37 6.17 0.83 5.06
N TRP A 38 5.81 1.99 4.50
CA TRP A 38 4.42 2.30 4.19
C TRP A 38 3.85 1.30 3.18
N LEU A 39 4.59 1.00 2.10
CA LEU A 39 4.14 0.07 1.07
C LEU A 39 3.93 -1.36 1.61
N GLU A 40 4.85 -1.86 2.44
CA GLU A 40 4.72 -3.18 3.08
C GLU A 40 3.51 -3.26 4.01
N HIS A 41 3.30 -2.24 4.85
CA HIS A 41 2.12 -2.18 5.72
C HIS A 41 0.82 -2.15 4.90
N TRP A 42 0.79 -1.34 3.84
CA TRP A 42 -0.35 -1.28 2.92
C TRP A 42 -0.63 -2.64 2.26
N LYS A 43 0.38 -3.36 1.77
CA LYS A 43 0.21 -4.68 1.16
C LYS A 43 -0.42 -5.70 2.11
N ARG A 44 -0.04 -5.70 3.39
CA ARG A 44 -0.66 -6.55 4.43
C ARG A 44 -2.09 -6.14 4.69
N TYR A 45 -2.35 -4.83 4.79
CA TYR A 45 -3.69 -4.29 5.05
C TYR A 45 -4.68 -4.66 3.94
N VAL A 46 -4.27 -4.56 2.68
CA VAL A 46 -5.13 -4.93 1.54
C VAL A 46 -5.14 -6.44 1.25
N GLY A 47 -4.30 -7.24 1.91
CA GLY A 47 -4.23 -8.70 1.71
C GLY A 47 -3.48 -9.16 0.45
N ILE A 48 -2.55 -8.34 -0.07
CA ILE A 48 -1.60 -8.76 -1.11
C ILE A 48 -0.57 -9.72 -0.53
N GLU A 49 -0.04 -9.41 0.65
CA GLU A 49 0.86 -10.27 1.41
C GLU A 49 0.11 -10.83 2.61
N LYS A 50 0.25 -12.15 2.86
CA LYS A 50 -0.31 -12.77 4.05
C LYS A 50 0.50 -12.33 5.27
N SER A 51 -0.20 -12.00 6.35
CA SER A 51 0.38 -11.75 7.66
C SER A 51 -0.36 -12.63 8.66
N ASP A 52 0.39 -13.23 9.59
CA ASP A 52 -0.17 -14.02 10.69
C ASP A 52 -0.72 -13.13 11.82
N GLU A 53 -0.60 -11.81 11.70
CA GLU A 53 -1.13 -10.85 12.67
C GLU A 53 -2.66 -10.76 12.56
N GLU A 54 -3.36 -11.09 13.65
CA GLU A 54 -4.83 -11.07 13.73
C GLU A 54 -5.46 -9.70 13.41
N LYS A 55 -4.68 -8.61 13.43
CA LYS A 55 -5.16 -7.24 13.18
C LYS A 55 -4.11 -6.40 12.45
N VAL A 56 -4.20 -6.36 11.13
CA VAL A 56 -3.50 -5.35 10.34
C VAL A 56 -4.32 -4.06 10.32
N THR A 57 -3.74 -2.96 10.79
CA THR A 57 -4.38 -1.64 10.80
C THR A 57 -4.23 -0.93 9.47
N GLU A 58 -5.02 0.13 9.25
CA GLU A 58 -4.85 0.99 8.08
C GLU A 58 -3.48 1.70 8.13
N PRO A 59 -2.71 1.76 7.02
CA PRO A 59 -1.36 2.32 7.01
C PRO A 59 -1.29 3.85 7.18
N GLY A 60 -2.42 4.55 7.16
CA GLY A 60 -2.46 6.01 7.18
C GLY A 60 -2.04 6.64 5.84
N PRO A 61 -1.94 7.98 5.76
CA PRO A 61 -1.54 8.68 4.55
C PRO A 61 -0.09 8.35 4.15
N ILE A 62 0.20 8.37 2.85
CA ILE A 62 1.58 8.23 2.35
C ILE A 62 2.36 9.48 2.75
N GLU A 63 3.46 9.29 3.48
CA GLU A 63 4.39 10.36 3.84
C GLU A 63 5.66 10.29 3.01
N PHE A 64 5.90 11.30 2.16
CA PHE A 64 7.10 11.39 1.33
C PHE A 64 8.26 12.13 2.01
N SER A 65 8.02 12.73 3.19
CA SER A 65 9.01 13.51 3.95
C SER A 65 10.26 12.70 4.30
N LYS A 66 10.11 11.39 4.49
CA LYS A 66 11.22 10.46 4.82
C LYS A 66 12.05 10.03 3.61
N LEU A 67 11.61 10.38 2.40
CA LEU A 67 12.29 10.06 1.15
C LEU A 67 13.19 11.19 0.65
N VAL A 68 13.09 12.36 1.28
CA VAL A 68 13.93 13.52 0.99
C VAL A 68 15.08 13.50 1.97
N ASP A 69 16.31 13.53 1.46
CA ASP A 69 17.48 13.73 2.31
C ASP A 69 17.47 15.18 2.82
N PRO A 70 17.42 15.43 4.14
CA PRO A 70 17.38 16.80 4.67
C PRO A 70 18.65 17.61 4.37
N ALA A 71 19.69 17.00 3.82
CA ALA A 71 20.96 17.66 3.49
C ALA A 71 21.06 18.22 2.06
N THR A 72 19.96 18.24 1.28
CA THR A 72 19.90 18.84 -0.08
C THR A 72 18.97 20.04 -0.10
#